data_AF-A0A7S1LXM2-F1
#
_entry.id   AF-A0A7S1LXM2-F1
#
_cell.length_a   1.000
_cell.length_b   1.000
_cell.length_c   1.000
_cell.angle_alpha   90.00
_cell.angle_beta   90.00
_cell.angle_gamma   90.00
#
_symmetry.space_group_name_H-M   'P 1'
#
loop_
_entity.id
_entity.type
_entity.pdbx_description
1 polymer ?
#
loop_
_entity_poly.entity_id
_entity_poly.type
_entity_poly.pdbx_seq_one_letter_code
_entity_poly.pdbx_strand_id
1 'polypeptide(L)'
;DEDSELEYDADGTAWVRTVGTGALTVDVLEDMLAEVKDLYQDVFGRDADAESDEDSELEYDADGTAWVRTVGTGALTVDVLEDMLAEVKDLYQDVFGRDADAESDEDSELEYDADGTAWKKTVGQGPLTASVLEDKLDEVKALYRERFGEDVDEGSEQETFEYDEDGTLWSKTVGKGPL
;
A
#
# COMPACT_ATOMS: atom_id res chain seq x y z
N ASP A 1 -18.65 -6.91 55.31
CA ASP A 1 -17.35 -6.28 55.02
C ASP A 1 -16.71 -7.09 53.90
N GLU A 2 -16.91 -6.67 52.66
CA GLU A 2 -16.19 -7.21 51.50
C GLU A 2 -15.09 -6.20 51.18
N ASP A 3 -13.84 -6.62 51.37
CA ASP A 3 -12.63 -5.86 51.04
C ASP A 3 -12.55 -5.73 49.51
N SER A 4 -13.15 -4.68 48.96
CA SER A 4 -12.94 -4.29 47.56
C SER A 4 -11.58 -3.58 47.45
N GLU A 5 -10.54 -4.33 47.08
CA GLU A 5 -9.18 -3.80 46.91
C GLU A 5 -9.12 -2.94 45.62
N LEU A 6 -8.83 -1.65 45.80
CA LEU A 6 -8.62 -0.70 44.69
C LEU A 6 -7.22 -0.95 44.10
N GLU A 7 -7.17 -1.50 42.89
CA GLU A 7 -5.95 -1.66 42.10
C GLU A 7 -5.77 -0.43 41.19
N TYR A 8 -4.54 0.01 40.95
CA TYR A 8 -4.26 1.11 40.02
C TYR A 8 -3.50 0.58 38.80
N ASP A 9 -3.91 0.98 37.60
CA ASP A 9 -3.19 0.64 36.37
C ASP A 9 -1.97 1.55 36.13
N ALA A 10 -1.25 1.31 35.03
CA ALA A 10 -0.04 2.06 34.69
C ALA A 10 -0.30 3.55 34.43
N ASP A 11 -1.54 3.92 34.11
CA ASP A 11 -1.99 5.30 33.85
C ASP A 11 -2.55 5.97 35.12
N GLY A 12 -2.58 5.26 36.24
CA GLY A 12 -3.08 5.76 37.53
C GLY A 12 -4.60 5.72 37.67
N THR A 13 -5.30 5.02 36.77
CA THR A 13 -6.74 4.81 36.85
C THR A 13 -7.03 3.77 37.94
N ALA A 14 -7.94 4.09 38.86
CA ALA A 14 -8.36 3.18 39.91
C ALA A 14 -9.39 2.17 39.37
N TRP A 15 -9.13 0.89 39.58
CA TRP A 15 -9.97 -0.23 39.19
C TRP A 15 -10.37 -1.02 40.44
N VAL A 16 -11.63 -1.44 40.51
CA VAL A 16 -12.09 -2.39 41.53
C VAL A 16 -12.05 -3.78 40.93
N ARG A 17 -11.23 -4.67 41.50
CA ARG A 17 -11.19 -6.06 41.07
C ARG A 17 -12.24 -6.87 41.81
N THR A 18 -13.36 -7.14 41.16
CA THR A 18 -14.39 -8.04 41.70
C THR A 18 -14.07 -9.49 41.32
N VAL A 19 -13.67 -10.30 42.29
CA VAL A 19 -13.47 -11.76 42.09
C VAL A 19 -14.79 -12.46 42.44
N GLY A 20 -15.59 -12.78 41.41
CA GLY A 20 -16.85 -13.49 41.59
C GLY A 20 -16.67 -14.88 42.19
N THR A 21 -16.98 -15.04 43.48
CA THR A 21 -17.09 -16.35 44.15
C THR A 21 -18.47 -16.96 43.90
N GLY A 22 -18.72 -17.49 42.72
CA GLY A 22 -19.98 -18.18 42.42
C GLY A 22 -20.12 -18.63 40.97
N ALA A 23 -21.01 -19.60 40.72
CA ALA A 23 -21.41 -19.93 39.37
C ALA A 23 -22.05 -18.69 38.73
N LEU A 24 -21.59 -18.29 37.56
CA LEU A 24 -22.18 -17.20 36.78
C LEU A 24 -23.60 -17.62 36.36
N THR A 25 -24.60 -17.22 37.14
CA THR A 25 -26.00 -17.34 36.75
C THR A 25 -26.39 -16.13 35.93
N VAL A 26 -27.49 -16.25 35.18
CA VAL A 26 -28.03 -15.14 34.40
C VAL A 26 -28.35 -13.94 35.30
N ASP A 27 -28.86 -14.18 36.51
CA ASP A 27 -29.16 -13.12 37.47
C ASP A 27 -27.90 -12.31 37.86
N VAL A 28 -26.77 -12.99 38.10
CA VAL A 28 -25.50 -12.31 38.43
C VAL A 28 -24.97 -11.50 37.24
N LEU A 29 -25.17 -12.00 36.02
CA LEU A 29 -24.79 -11.28 34.80
C LEU A 29 -25.68 -10.06 34.56
N GLU A 30 -26.97 -10.15 34.88
CA GLU A 30 -27.92 -9.03 34.82
C GLU A 30 -27.55 -7.94 35.84
N ASP A 31 -27.20 -8.33 37.07
CA ASP A 31 -26.75 -7.40 38.11
C ASP A 31 -25.44 -6.69 37.72
N MET A 32 -24.44 -7.43 37.22
CA MET A 32 -23.18 -6.86 36.74
C MET A 32 -23.38 -5.95 35.52
N LEU A 33 -24.28 -6.33 34.60
CA LEU A 33 -24.59 -5.50 33.43
C LEU A 33 -25.26 -4.19 33.86
N ALA A 34 -26.15 -4.23 34.86
CA ALA A 34 -26.77 -3.02 35.40
C ALA A 34 -25.73 -2.07 36.01
N GLU A 35 -24.79 -2.59 36.81
CA GLU A 35 -23.70 -1.80 37.39
C GLU A 35 -22.81 -1.14 36.32
N VAL A 36 -22.48 -1.87 35.25
CA VAL A 36 -21.70 -1.33 34.12
C VAL A 36 -22.47 -0.26 33.35
N LYS A 37 -23.79 -0.44 33.14
CA LYS A 37 -24.64 0.57 32.49
C LYS A 37 -24.70 1.86 33.30
N ASP A 38 -24.86 1.77 34.62
CA ASP A 38 -24.87 2.93 35.51
C ASP A 38 -23.51 3.66 35.49
N LEU A 39 -22.40 2.93 35.58
CA LEU A 39 -21.06 3.52 35.48
C LEU A 39 -20.80 4.18 34.12
N TYR A 40 -21.27 3.58 33.04
CA TYR A 40 -21.17 4.17 31.70
C TYR A 40 -21.93 5.49 31.63
N GLN A 41 -23.14 5.55 32.19
CA GLN A 41 -23.92 6.78 32.25
C GLN A 41 -23.23 7.85 33.11
N ASP A 42 -22.66 7.47 34.25
CA ASP A 42 -21.95 8.41 35.14
C ASP A 42 -20.66 8.97 34.51
N VAL A 43 -19.91 8.14 33.77
CA VAL A 43 -18.63 8.54 33.17
C VAL A 43 -18.84 9.33 31.87
N PHE A 44 -19.71 8.85 30.99
CA PHE A 44 -19.88 9.41 29.65
C PHE A 44 -21.09 10.33 29.52
N GLY A 45 -21.92 10.44 30.56
CA GLY A 45 -23.14 11.27 30.55
C GLY A 45 -24.20 10.78 29.57
N ARG A 46 -24.10 9.52 29.12
CA ARG A 46 -24.93 8.93 28.08
C ARG A 46 -25.40 7.55 28.53
N ASP A 47 -26.69 7.28 28.37
CA ASP A 47 -27.24 5.96 28.64
C ASP A 47 -26.77 4.97 27.54
N ALA A 48 -26.32 3.78 27.94
CA ALA A 48 -25.80 2.77 27.01
C ALA A 48 -26.90 2.11 26.15
N ASP A 49 -28.15 2.17 26.60
CA ASP A 49 -29.36 1.69 25.92
C ASP A 49 -30.10 2.84 25.21
N ALA A 50 -29.62 4.09 25.34
CA ALA A 50 -30.12 5.18 24.53
C ALA A 50 -29.64 4.98 23.10
N GLU A 51 -30.57 4.49 22.27
CA GLU A 51 -30.52 4.57 20.82
C GLU A 51 -29.90 5.91 20.44
N SER A 52 -28.70 5.86 19.87
CA SER A 52 -28.05 7.08 19.45
C SER A 52 -28.90 7.70 18.36
N ASP A 53 -29.24 8.99 18.51
CA ASP A 53 -29.67 9.76 17.34
C ASP A 53 -28.56 9.74 16.24
N GLU A 54 -27.33 9.31 16.54
CA GLU A 54 -26.26 9.02 15.56
C GLU A 54 -26.34 7.61 14.93
N ASP A 55 -27.10 6.66 15.51
CA ASP A 55 -27.46 5.37 14.88
C ASP A 55 -28.63 5.54 13.89
N SER A 56 -29.26 6.72 13.89
CA SER A 56 -30.40 7.05 13.01
C SER A 56 -30.01 7.24 11.53
N GLU A 57 -28.74 7.06 11.16
CA GLU A 57 -28.25 7.20 9.78
C GLU A 57 -27.61 5.92 9.22
N LEU A 58 -27.80 4.79 9.91
CA LEU A 58 -27.47 3.47 9.37
C LEU A 58 -28.62 2.96 8.49
N GLU A 59 -28.44 3.05 7.18
CA GLU A 59 -29.30 2.38 6.21
C GLU A 59 -28.78 0.95 5.98
N TYR A 60 -29.66 -0.05 5.98
CA TYR A 60 -29.30 -1.44 5.67
C TYR A 60 -29.60 -1.76 4.21
N ASP A 61 -28.65 -2.36 3.51
CA ASP A 61 -28.90 -2.88 2.15
C ASP A 61 -29.68 -4.21 2.17
N ALA A 62 -29.98 -4.73 0.98
CA ALA A 62 -30.71 -5.99 0.82
C ALA A 62 -29.98 -7.21 1.42
N ASP A 63 -28.67 -7.09 1.64
CA ASP A 63 -27.80 -8.11 2.23
C ASP A 63 -27.61 -7.91 3.75
N GLY A 64 -28.22 -6.86 4.33
CA GLY A 64 -28.15 -6.55 5.76
C GLY A 64 -26.84 -5.87 6.17
N THR A 65 -26.06 -5.35 5.23
CA THR A 65 -24.85 -4.56 5.53
C THR A 65 -25.27 -3.16 5.94
N ALA A 66 -24.74 -2.67 7.06
CA ALA A 66 -25.00 -1.33 7.54
C ALA A 66 -24.17 -0.29 6.76
N TRP A 67 -24.83 0.77 6.30
CA TRP A 67 -24.23 1.88 5.56
C TRP A 67 -24.51 3.20 6.28
N VAL A 68 -23.47 4.00 6.48
CA VAL A 68 -23.62 5.38 6.95
C VAL A 68 -23.87 6.27 5.74
N ARG A 69 -25.03 6.94 5.69
CA ARG A 69 -25.31 7.90 4.64
C ARG A 69 -24.69 9.26 4.98
N THR A 70 -23.50 9.55 4.47
CA THR A 70 -22.93 10.89 4.62
C THR A 70 -23.63 11.87 3.68
N VAL A 71 -24.56 12.68 4.19
CA VAL A 71 -25.12 13.81 3.44
C VAL A 71 -24.14 14.97 3.52
N GLY A 72 -23.31 15.14 2.48
CA GLY A 72 -22.48 16.33 2.33
C GLY A 72 -23.34 17.60 2.36
N THR A 73 -22.81 18.68 2.94
CA THR A 73 -23.48 19.97 3.13
C THR A 73 -23.82 20.63 1.79
N GLY A 74 -24.91 20.17 1.16
CA GLY A 74 -25.37 20.67 -0.14
C GLY A 74 -24.48 20.27 -1.31
N ALA A 75 -25.03 20.40 -2.52
CA ALA A 75 -24.23 20.29 -3.73
C ALA A 75 -23.23 21.47 -3.75
N LEU A 76 -21.94 21.16 -3.73
CA LEU A 76 -20.91 22.12 -4.10
C LEU A 76 -21.26 22.60 -5.52
N THR A 77 -21.56 23.89 -5.68
CA THR A 77 -21.77 24.45 -7.01
C THR A 77 -20.44 24.49 -7.73
N VAL A 78 -20.49 24.50 -9.06
CA VAL A 78 -19.28 24.65 -9.88
C VAL A 78 -18.52 25.92 -9.46
N ASP A 79 -19.22 27.00 -9.13
CA ASP A 79 -18.62 28.25 -8.66
C ASP A 79 -17.81 28.06 -7.36
N VAL A 80 -18.33 27.33 -6.37
CA VAL A 80 -17.61 27.06 -5.11
C VAL A 80 -16.39 26.18 -5.36
N LEU A 81 -16.51 25.21 -6.27
CA LEU A 81 -15.39 24.36 -6.67
C LEU A 81 -14.30 25.16 -7.39
N GLU A 82 -14.69 26.10 -8.26
CA GLU A 82 -13.76 27.00 -8.95
C GLU A 82 -13.04 27.94 -7.97
N ASP A 83 -13.75 28.49 -6.99
CA ASP A 83 -13.16 29.33 -5.93
C ASP A 83 -12.15 28.54 -5.08
N MET A 84 -12.50 27.33 -4.65
CA MET A 84 -11.58 26.45 -3.91
C MET A 84 -10.37 26.03 -4.75
N LEU A 85 -10.58 25.74 -6.03
CA LEU A 85 -9.50 25.40 -6.96
C LEU A 85 -8.54 26.59 -7.13
N ALA A 86 -9.07 27.81 -7.23
CA ALA A 86 -8.26 29.03 -7.32
C ALA A 86 -7.39 29.22 -6.07
N GLU A 87 -7.97 29.05 -4.87
CA GLU A 87 -7.21 29.14 -3.60
C GLU A 87 -6.08 28.10 -3.54
N VAL A 88 -6.33 26.87 -3.97
CA VAL A 88 -5.31 25.81 -4.02
C VAL A 88 -4.21 26.12 -5.02
N LYS A 89 -4.55 26.68 -6.20
CA LYS A 89 -3.57 27.09 -7.21
C LYS A 89 -2.66 28.21 -6.71
N ASP A 90 -3.23 29.22 -6.06
CA ASP A 90 -2.46 30.32 -5.46
C ASP A 90 -1.51 29.79 -4.38
N LEU A 91 -2.00 28.91 -3.50
CA LEU A 91 -1.18 28.34 -2.43
C LEU A 91 -0.07 27.44 -2.98
N TYR A 92 -0.33 26.68 -4.04
CA TYR A 92 0.68 25.90 -4.74
C TYR A 92 1.77 26.82 -5.33
N GLN A 93 1.37 27.93 -5.95
CA GLN A 93 2.31 28.91 -6.47
C GLN A 93 3.16 29.54 -5.35
N ASP A 94 2.56 29.88 -4.21
CA ASP A 94 3.26 30.46 -3.07
C ASP A 94 4.27 29.48 -2.43
N VAL A 95 3.91 28.20 -2.33
CA VAL A 95 4.76 27.18 -1.69
C VAL A 95 5.87 26.69 -2.61
N PHE A 96 5.55 26.40 -3.87
CA PHE A 96 6.46 25.76 -4.82
C PHE A 96 7.10 26.75 -5.79
N GLY A 97 6.69 28.02 -5.78
CA GLY A 97 7.19 29.06 -6.68
C GLY A 97 6.85 28.79 -8.14
N ARG A 98 5.87 27.93 -8.41
CA ARG A 98 5.53 27.42 -9.73
C ARG A 98 4.02 27.38 -9.88
N ASP A 99 3.53 27.89 -11.00
CA ASP A 99 2.12 27.82 -11.33
C ASP A 99 1.72 26.37 -11.66
N ALA A 100 0.56 25.94 -11.17
CA ALA A 100 0.06 24.58 -11.35
C ALA A 100 -0.41 24.32 -12.79
N ASP A 101 -0.87 25.35 -13.51
CA ASP A 101 -1.27 25.26 -14.92
C ASP A 101 -0.10 25.57 -15.87
N ALA A 102 1.08 25.93 -15.35
CA ALA A 102 2.26 26.14 -16.16
C ALA A 102 2.81 24.80 -16.61
N GLU A 103 2.51 24.49 -17.88
CA GLU A 103 3.18 23.46 -18.68
C GLU A 103 4.68 23.49 -18.38
N SER A 104 5.20 22.40 -17.82
CA SER A 104 6.62 22.33 -17.56
C SER A 104 7.41 22.30 -18.84
N ASP A 105 8.54 23.01 -18.86
CA ASP A 105 9.59 22.70 -19.83
C ASP A 105 10.00 21.20 -19.74
N GLU A 106 9.76 20.52 -18.60
CA GLU A 106 9.87 19.03 -18.48
C GLU A 106 8.72 18.25 -19.15
N ASP A 107 7.53 18.83 -19.29
CA ASP A 107 6.40 18.22 -20.01
C ASP A 107 6.52 18.46 -21.52
N SER A 108 7.26 19.49 -21.94
CA SER A 108 7.62 19.74 -23.34
C SER A 108 8.51 18.65 -23.96
N GLU A 109 9.08 17.77 -23.13
CA GLU A 109 9.87 16.60 -23.56
C GLU A 109 9.07 15.29 -23.58
N LEU A 110 7.77 15.34 -23.24
CA LEU A 110 6.87 14.20 -23.30
C LEU A 110 6.31 14.05 -24.72
N GLU A 111 6.72 12.98 -25.40
CA GLU A 111 6.07 12.53 -26.63
C GLU A 111 4.91 11.58 -26.25
N TYR A 112 3.74 11.76 -26.84
CA TYR A 112 2.58 10.88 -26.64
C TYR A 112 2.51 9.83 -27.76
N ASP A 113 2.29 8.57 -27.41
CA ASP A 113 2.03 7.51 -28.40
C ASP A 113 0.57 7.52 -28.89
N ALA A 114 0.22 6.58 -29.77
CA ALA A 114 -1.13 6.45 -30.32
C ALA A 114 -2.20 6.12 -29.26
N ASP A 115 -1.78 5.61 -28.10
CA ASP A 115 -2.63 5.23 -26.96
C ASP A 115 -2.70 6.36 -25.90
N GLY A 116 -2.00 7.49 -26.13
CA GLY A 116 -1.97 8.63 -25.22
C GLY A 116 -1.05 8.44 -24.01
N THR A 117 -0.16 7.45 -24.03
CA THR A 117 0.83 7.25 -22.97
C THR A 117 1.98 8.23 -23.17
N ALA A 118 2.37 8.94 -22.10
CA ALA A 118 3.47 9.91 -22.13
C ALA A 118 4.83 9.22 -21.99
N TRP A 119 5.76 9.53 -22.91
CA TRP A 119 7.11 8.97 -22.95
C TRP A 119 8.18 10.07 -22.86
N LYS A 120 9.16 9.91 -21.96
CA LYS A 120 10.36 10.75 -21.90
C LYS A 120 11.45 10.20 -22.81
N LYS A 121 11.88 10.97 -23.79
CA LYS A 121 12.95 10.58 -24.71
C LYS A 121 14.32 10.90 -24.13
N THR A 122 14.91 9.96 -23.41
CA THR A 122 16.30 10.12 -22.93
C THR A 122 17.27 9.99 -24.12
N VAL A 123 17.74 11.12 -24.65
CA VAL A 123 18.83 11.11 -25.65
C VAL A 123 20.15 10.85 -24.92
N GLY A 124 20.57 9.59 -24.87
CA GLY A 124 21.93 9.23 -24.49
C GLY A 124 22.95 9.99 -25.34
N GLN A 125 24.06 10.38 -24.75
CA GLN A 125 25.13 11.19 -25.34
C GLN A 125 25.57 10.67 -26.72
N GLY A 126 25.03 11.29 -27.78
CA GLY A 126 25.42 11.08 -29.17
C GLY A 126 25.03 9.72 -29.76
N PRO A 127 25.08 9.59 -31.10
CA PRO A 127 24.92 8.29 -31.73
C PRO A 127 26.06 7.40 -31.27
N LEU A 128 25.74 6.41 -30.44
CA LEU A 128 26.60 5.27 -30.23
C LEU A 128 26.71 4.55 -31.58
N THR A 129 27.79 4.81 -32.31
CA THR A 129 28.08 4.08 -33.55
C THR A 129 28.33 2.61 -33.19
N ALA A 130 28.02 1.69 -34.11
CA ALA A 130 28.30 0.26 -33.90
C ALA A 130 29.75 0.02 -33.44
N SER A 131 30.70 0.77 -34.01
CA SER A 131 32.11 0.77 -33.59
C SER A 131 32.31 1.11 -32.12
N VAL A 132 31.64 2.14 -31.58
CA VAL A 132 31.79 2.51 -30.15
C VAL A 132 31.16 1.45 -29.24
N LEU A 133 30.10 0.78 -29.69
CA LEU A 133 29.54 -0.36 -28.97
C LEU A 133 30.49 -1.56 -28.99
N GLU A 134 31.07 -1.88 -30.14
CA GLU A 134 32.03 -2.96 -30.33
C GLU A 134 33.27 -2.74 -29.46
N ASP A 135 33.83 -1.52 -29.44
CA ASP A 135 34.98 -1.17 -28.60
C ASP A 135 34.68 -1.35 -27.10
N LYS A 136 33.49 -0.93 -26.65
CA LYS A 136 33.05 -1.11 -25.25
C LYS A 136 32.76 -2.57 -24.92
N LEU A 137 32.23 -3.34 -25.88
CA LEU A 137 31.98 -4.77 -25.72
C LEU A 137 33.32 -5.51 -25.56
N ASP A 138 34.32 -5.17 -26.38
CA ASP A 138 35.66 -5.74 -26.30
C ASP A 138 36.35 -5.40 -24.98
N GLU A 139 36.21 -4.16 -24.50
CA GLU A 139 36.70 -3.75 -23.18
C GLU A 139 36.07 -4.59 -22.05
N VAL A 140 34.75 -4.78 -22.08
CA VAL A 140 34.02 -5.59 -21.10
C VAL A 140 34.42 -7.07 -21.18
N LYS A 141 34.57 -7.63 -22.40
CA LYS A 141 35.05 -9.01 -22.60
C LYS A 141 36.47 -9.19 -22.06
N ALA A 142 37.36 -8.21 -22.27
CA ALA A 142 38.71 -8.25 -21.73
C ALA A 142 38.73 -8.22 -20.19
N LEU A 143 37.94 -7.32 -19.58
CA LEU A 143 37.80 -7.24 -18.11
C LEU A 143 37.18 -8.52 -17.52
N TYR A 144 36.22 -9.11 -18.21
CA TYR A 144 35.63 -10.39 -17.80
C TYR A 144 36.68 -11.51 -17.81
N ARG A 145 37.44 -11.62 -18.91
CA ARG A 145 38.52 -12.61 -19.02
C ARG A 145 39.58 -12.41 -17.94
N GLU A 146 39.96 -11.16 -17.65
CA GLU A 146 40.91 -10.84 -16.58
C GLU A 146 40.38 -11.23 -15.19
N ARG A 147 39.09 -10.98 -14.93
CA ARG A 147 38.48 -11.16 -13.60
C ARG A 147 38.10 -12.62 -13.31
N PHE A 148 37.68 -13.36 -14.33
CA PHE A 148 37.15 -14.72 -14.18
C PHE A 148 38.05 -15.79 -14.80
N GLY A 149 39.04 -15.41 -15.62
CA GLY A 149 39.93 -16.36 -16.29
C GLY A 149 39.27 -17.17 -17.40
N GLU A 150 38.03 -16.85 -17.75
CA GLU A 150 37.21 -17.52 -18.77
C GLU A 150 36.76 -16.49 -19.80
N ASP A 151 36.78 -16.89 -21.07
CA ASP A 151 36.29 -16.06 -22.15
C ASP A 151 34.79 -16.29 -22.35
N VAL A 152 34.01 -15.19 -22.45
CA VAL A 152 32.56 -15.27 -22.67
C VAL A 152 32.22 -15.99 -23.97
N ASP A 153 33.09 -15.91 -24.99
CA ASP A 153 32.89 -16.60 -26.27
C ASP A 153 33.37 -18.07 -26.24
N GLU A 154 34.07 -18.49 -25.19
CA GLU A 154 34.66 -19.84 -25.06
C GLU A 154 33.86 -20.74 -24.08
N GLY A 155 32.98 -20.15 -23.26
CA GLY A 155 32.09 -20.85 -22.31
C GLY A 155 30.91 -21.62 -22.93
N SER A 156 30.89 -21.82 -24.26
CA SER A 156 29.98 -22.76 -24.90
C SER A 156 30.72 -24.06 -25.20
N GLU A 157 31.07 -24.79 -24.14
CA GLU A 157 31.15 -26.25 -24.28
C GLU A 157 29.84 -26.67 -24.95
N GLN A 158 29.91 -27.18 -26.17
CA GLN A 158 28.73 -27.51 -26.97
C GLN A 158 27.94 -28.60 -26.24
N GLU A 159 27.06 -28.24 -25.31
CA GLU A 159 25.88 -29.04 -25.03
C GLU A 159 25.10 -29.06 -26.34
N THR A 160 25.26 -30.15 -27.09
CA THR A 160 24.43 -30.44 -28.24
C THR A 160 23.01 -30.64 -27.72
N PHE A 161 22.23 -29.58 -27.77
CA PHE A 161 20.80 -29.63 -27.52
C PHE A 161 20.11 -30.13 -28.78
N GLU A 162 19.47 -31.29 -28.71
CA GLU A 162 18.64 -31.84 -29.77
C GLU A 162 17.17 -31.71 -29.36
N TYR A 163 16.30 -31.37 -30.32
CA TYR A 163 14.85 -31.36 -30.14
C TYR A 163 14.29 -32.65 -30.74
N ASP A 164 13.38 -33.30 -30.03
CA ASP A 164 12.60 -34.40 -30.60
C ASP A 164 11.41 -33.88 -31.44
N GLU A 165 10.68 -34.79 -32.08
CA GLU A 165 9.52 -34.46 -32.93
C GLU A 165 8.38 -33.78 -32.15
N ASP A 166 8.38 -33.88 -30.81
CA ASP A 166 7.42 -33.24 -29.91
C ASP A 166 7.92 -31.86 -29.39
N GLY A 167 9.12 -31.43 -29.78
CA GLY A 167 9.72 -30.15 -29.39
C GLY A 167 10.32 -30.15 -27.98
N THR A 168 10.54 -31.32 -27.38
CA THR A 168 11.18 -31.45 -26.06
C THR A 168 12.69 -31.34 -26.22
N LEU A 169 13.33 -30.51 -25.39
CA LEU A 169 14.77 -30.26 -25.41
C LEU A 169 15.52 -31.37 -24.66
N TRP A 170 16.49 -32.02 -25.31
CA TRP A 170 17.34 -33.04 -24.71
C TRP A 170 18.81 -32.63 -24.78
N SER A 171 19.55 -32.81 -23.67
CA SER A 171 21.02 -32.70 -23.66
C SER A 171 21.67 -34.08 -23.46
N LYS A 172 22.66 -34.39 -24.31
CA LYS A 172 23.33 -35.70 -24.33
C LYS A 172 24.65 -35.65 -23.56
N THR A 173 24.65 -36.23 -22.36
CA THR A 173 25.86 -36.38 -21.55
C THR A 173 26.52 -37.74 -21.81
N VAL A 174 27.76 -37.75 -22.32
CA VAL A 174 28.54 -39.00 -22.48
C VAL A 174 29.33 -39.25 -21.20
N GLY A 175 28.79 -40.10 -20.33
CA GLY A 175 29.48 -40.54 -19.12
C GLY A 175 30.68 -41.45 -19.45
N LYS A 176 31.89 -41.03 -19.11
CA LYS A 176 33.07 -41.90 -19.13
C LYS A 176 33.00 -42.83 -17.91
N GLY A 177 32.53 -44.06 -18.13
CA GLY A 177 32.45 -45.08 -17.07
C GLY A 177 33.84 -45.43 -16.50
N PRO A 178 33.92 -45.90 -15.23
CA PRO A 178 35.18 -46.21 -14.58
C PRO A 178 35.89 -47.39 -15.27
N LEU A 179 37.22 -47.26 -15.41
CA LEU A 179 38.14 -48.26 -15.96
C LEU A 179 38.29 -49.47 -15.04
#